data_AF-A0A1H0J7G7-F1
#
_entry.id   AF-A0A1H0J7G7-F1
#
_cell.length_a   1.000
_cell.length_b   1.000
_cell.length_c   1.000
_cell.angle_alpha   90.00
_cell.angle_beta   90.00
_cell.angle_gamma   90.00
#
_symmetry.space_group_name_H-M   'P 1'
#
loop_
_entity.id
_entity.type
_entity.pdbx_description
1 polymer ?
#
loop_
_entity_poly.entity_id
_entity_poly.type
_entity_poly.pdbx_seq_one_letter_code
_entity_poly.pdbx_strand_id
1 'polypeptide(L)'
;MSTHVHTHANLDATEKARLGRRAQLLAAASVSYNVIEAIIAITAGIVAGSVALVGFGLDSVVEVSSGLIILWQFRHKLPESREQQALRLMAFSFFALAAYVTFESIRALVSAHDPDPSPVGIGLAAASLVIMPFLSWAQRRTGKALGSNAVVADSTQTLLCTYLSAVLLVGLVLNATLGWSWADPIAGLVIAAIAIKEGREAWRGEGCCAPTTNSHAHTPVVDTSAACGDGCCSNDDSTLLQISTGKPEEHNRELG
;
A
#
# COMPACT_ATOMS: atom_id res chain seq x y z
N MET A 1 16.89 -42.87 -22.55
CA MET A 1 16.56 -42.35 -21.20
C MET A 1 16.59 -40.84 -21.32
N SER A 2 15.42 -40.22 -21.49
CA SER A 2 15.27 -38.84 -21.95
C SER A 2 15.55 -37.85 -20.81
N THR A 3 16.50 -36.95 -21.03
CA THR A 3 16.79 -35.80 -20.17
C THR A 3 15.64 -34.79 -20.31
N HIS A 4 14.77 -34.73 -19.30
CA HIS A 4 13.81 -33.65 -19.15
C HIS A 4 14.58 -32.37 -18.80
N VAL A 5 14.80 -31.51 -19.79
CA VAL A 5 15.24 -30.13 -19.59
C VAL A 5 14.07 -29.40 -18.91
N HIS A 6 14.22 -29.09 -17.62
CA HIS A 6 13.33 -28.17 -16.93
C HIS A 6 13.58 -26.75 -17.46
N THR A 7 12.85 -26.39 -18.51
CA THR A 7 12.77 -25.00 -19.00
C THR A 7 12.10 -24.16 -17.92
N HIS A 8 12.89 -23.55 -17.04
CA HIS A 8 12.43 -22.41 -16.27
C HIS A 8 12.02 -21.34 -17.29
N ALA A 9 10.72 -21.08 -17.38
CA ALA A 9 10.15 -20.08 -18.28
C ALA A 9 10.65 -18.68 -17.86
N ASN A 10 11.84 -18.32 -18.33
CA ASN A 10 12.29 -16.95 -18.37
C ASN A 10 11.30 -16.25 -19.32
N LEU A 11 10.39 -15.44 -18.77
CA LEU A 11 9.47 -14.65 -19.58
C LEU A 11 10.26 -13.95 -20.70
N ASP A 12 9.87 -14.20 -21.95
CA ASP A 12 10.50 -13.57 -23.09
C ASP A 12 10.44 -12.04 -22.94
N ALA A 13 11.46 -11.33 -23.42
CA ALA A 13 11.56 -9.88 -23.28
C ALA A 13 10.31 -9.17 -23.85
N THR A 14 9.75 -9.74 -24.92
CA THR A 14 8.49 -9.29 -25.56
C THR A 14 7.30 -9.42 -24.63
N GLU A 15 7.22 -10.52 -23.88
CA GLU A 15 6.11 -10.80 -22.96
C GLU A 15 6.19 -9.91 -21.72
N LYS A 16 7.40 -9.70 -21.17
CA LYS A 16 7.63 -8.73 -20.09
C LYS A 16 7.23 -7.31 -20.51
N ALA A 17 7.57 -6.88 -21.73
CA ALA A 17 7.19 -5.57 -22.24
C ALA A 17 5.66 -5.41 -22.39
N ARG A 18 4.98 -6.44 -22.92
CA ARG A 18 3.52 -6.46 -23.05
C ARG A 18 2.81 -6.38 -21.70
N LEU A 19 3.26 -7.18 -20.73
CA LEU A 19 2.70 -7.16 -19.38
C LEU A 19 2.98 -5.83 -18.66
N GLY A 20 4.17 -5.25 -18.84
CA GLY A 20 4.51 -3.93 -18.29
C GLY A 20 3.60 -2.83 -18.83
N ARG A 21 3.35 -2.81 -20.14
CA ARG A 21 2.39 -1.87 -20.75
C ARG A 21 0.96 -2.09 -20.22
N ARG A 22 0.56 -3.35 -20.00
CA ARG A 22 -0.73 -3.67 -19.39
C ARG A 22 -0.83 -3.15 -17.95
N ALA A 23 0.22 -3.32 -17.15
CA ALA A 23 0.27 -2.80 -15.79
C ALA A 23 0.15 -1.28 -15.76
N GLN A 24 0.86 -0.58 -16.65
CA GLN A 24 0.73 0.88 -16.80
C GLN A 24 -0.69 1.31 -17.21
N LEU A 25 -1.32 0.60 -18.15
CA LEU A 25 -2.70 0.91 -18.56
C LEU A 25 -3.71 0.69 -17.42
N LEU A 26 -3.54 -0.38 -16.64
CA LEU A 26 -4.38 -0.66 -15.48
C LEU A 26 -4.20 0.39 -14.38
N ALA A 27 -2.96 0.76 -14.06
CA ALA A 27 -2.67 1.82 -13.09
C ALA A 27 -3.24 3.17 -13.56
N ALA A 28 -3.10 3.51 -14.85
CA ALA A 28 -3.68 4.74 -15.39
C ALA A 28 -5.22 4.75 -15.34
N ALA A 29 -5.86 3.61 -15.61
CA ALA A 29 -7.30 3.46 -15.49
C ALA A 29 -7.77 3.61 -14.04
N SER A 30 -7.08 2.95 -13.10
CA SER A 30 -7.36 3.06 -11.66
C SER A 30 -7.22 4.51 -11.17
N VAL A 31 -6.08 5.16 -11.45
CA VAL A 31 -5.85 6.57 -11.10
C VAL A 31 -6.96 7.48 -11.67
N SER A 32 -7.34 7.30 -12.92
CA SER A 32 -8.39 8.12 -13.55
C SER A 32 -9.74 7.93 -12.87
N TYR A 33 -10.09 6.68 -12.54
CA TYR A 33 -11.31 6.36 -11.82
C TYR A 33 -11.31 6.95 -10.41
N ASN A 34 -10.22 6.77 -9.65
CA ASN A 34 -10.09 7.26 -8.28
C ASN A 34 -10.08 8.79 -8.18
N VAL A 35 -9.56 9.50 -9.19
CA VAL A 35 -9.69 10.97 -9.26
C VAL A 35 -11.17 11.38 -9.39
N ILE A 36 -11.91 10.73 -10.28
CA ILE A 36 -13.35 11.02 -10.48
C ILE A 36 -14.11 10.68 -9.21
N GLU A 37 -13.83 9.51 -8.62
CA GLU A 37 -14.41 9.06 -7.36
C GLU A 37 -14.16 10.05 -6.23
N ALA A 38 -12.92 10.48 -6.02
CA ALA A 38 -12.55 11.47 -5.00
C ALA A 38 -13.35 12.77 -5.15
N ILE A 39 -13.42 13.31 -6.37
CA ILE A 39 -14.13 14.57 -6.64
C ILE A 39 -15.62 14.42 -6.32
N ILE A 40 -16.26 13.35 -6.79
CA ILE A 40 -17.70 13.12 -6.58
C ILE A 40 -17.97 12.87 -5.10
N ALA A 41 -17.21 11.99 -4.45
CA ALA A 41 -17.38 11.60 -3.06
C ALA A 41 -17.19 12.79 -2.12
N ILE A 42 -16.08 13.54 -2.24
CA ILE A 42 -15.82 14.69 -1.38
C ILE A 42 -16.91 15.76 -1.57
N THR A 43 -17.27 16.07 -2.81
CA THR A 43 -18.29 17.09 -3.09
C THR A 43 -19.66 16.66 -2.55
N ALA A 44 -20.10 15.44 -2.86
CA ALA A 44 -21.38 14.93 -2.41
C ALA A 44 -21.43 14.72 -0.89
N GLY A 45 -20.31 14.35 -0.27
CA GLY A 45 -20.16 14.20 1.17
C GLY A 45 -20.28 15.52 1.90
N ILE A 46 -19.59 16.57 1.43
CA ILE A 46 -19.71 17.92 1.99
C ILE A 46 -21.14 18.45 1.85
N VAL A 47 -21.76 18.29 0.68
CA VAL A 47 -23.14 18.75 0.44
C VAL A 47 -24.16 18.03 1.33
N ALA A 48 -23.96 16.73 1.56
CA ALA A 48 -24.86 15.91 2.38
C ALA A 48 -24.51 15.92 3.88
N GLY A 49 -23.41 16.56 4.29
CA GLY A 49 -22.90 16.45 5.67
C GLY A 49 -22.44 15.03 6.06
N SER A 50 -22.14 14.17 5.09
CA SER A 50 -21.74 12.76 5.31
C SER A 50 -20.24 12.64 5.54
N VAL A 51 -19.86 12.24 6.75
CA VAL A 51 -18.47 12.04 7.15
C VAL A 51 -17.88 10.81 6.47
N ALA A 52 -18.65 9.72 6.36
CA ALA A 52 -18.19 8.51 5.70
C ALA A 52 -17.88 8.75 4.21
N LEU A 53 -18.74 9.50 3.51
CA LEU A 53 -18.57 9.75 2.08
C LEU A 53 -17.37 10.67 1.80
N VAL A 54 -17.11 11.68 2.66
CA VAL A 54 -15.87 12.46 2.60
C VAL A 54 -14.66 11.58 2.89
N GLY A 55 -14.71 10.74 3.93
CA GLY A 55 -13.63 9.82 4.28
C GLY A 55 -13.28 8.85 3.15
N PHE A 56 -14.30 8.30 2.48
CA PHE A 56 -14.14 7.47 1.29
C PHE A 56 -13.46 8.23 0.14
N GLY A 57 -13.92 9.45 -0.17
CA GLY A 57 -13.29 10.25 -1.22
C GLY A 57 -11.85 10.66 -0.93
N LEU A 58 -11.50 10.87 0.34
CA LEU A 58 -10.12 11.12 0.75
C LEU A 58 -9.23 9.87 0.67
N ASP A 59 -9.78 8.67 0.89
CA ASP A 59 -9.07 7.41 0.65
C ASP A 59 -8.70 7.25 -0.83
N SER A 60 -9.63 7.57 -1.74
CA SER A 60 -9.37 7.58 -3.18
C SER A 60 -8.21 8.52 -3.56
N VAL A 61 -8.00 9.65 -2.86
CA VAL A 61 -6.84 10.53 -3.07
C VAL A 61 -5.52 9.84 -2.69
N VAL A 62 -5.52 9.03 -1.63
CA VAL A 62 -4.36 8.21 -1.25
C VAL A 62 -4.11 7.13 -2.31
N GLU A 63 -5.17 6.51 -2.85
CA GLU A 63 -5.06 5.54 -3.94
C GLU A 63 -4.49 6.16 -5.23
N VAL A 64 -4.92 7.36 -5.60
CA VAL A 64 -4.32 8.13 -6.71
C VAL A 64 -2.82 8.31 -6.50
N SER A 65 -2.40 8.65 -5.28
CA SER A 65 -0.98 8.86 -4.97
C SER A 65 -0.17 7.58 -5.19
N SER A 66 -0.68 6.43 -4.73
CA SER A 66 -0.02 5.12 -4.93
C SER A 66 0.06 4.71 -6.41
N GLY A 67 -1.03 4.87 -7.17
CA GLY A 67 -1.05 4.54 -8.59
C GLY A 67 -0.12 5.44 -9.42
N LEU A 68 0.02 6.72 -9.05
CA LEU A 68 0.99 7.63 -9.67
C LEU A 68 2.44 7.21 -9.41
N ILE A 69 2.75 6.75 -8.20
CA ILE A 69 4.08 6.20 -7.87
C ILE A 69 4.41 5.02 -8.80
N ILE A 70 3.45 4.13 -9.03
CA ILE A 70 3.61 2.99 -9.94
C ILE A 70 3.80 3.43 -11.38
N LEU A 71 2.98 4.35 -11.88
CA LEU A 71 3.16 4.89 -13.23
C LEU A 71 4.54 5.53 -13.42
N TRP A 72 5.05 6.19 -12.38
CA TRP A 72 6.38 6.77 -12.39
C TRP A 72 7.49 5.70 -12.37
N GLN A 73 7.36 4.66 -11.55
CA GLN A 73 8.35 3.57 -11.42
C GLN A 73 8.54 2.75 -12.69
N PHE A 74 7.48 2.60 -13.49
CA PHE A 74 7.56 1.87 -14.74
C PHE A 74 8.24 2.70 -15.85
N ARG A 75 8.37 4.02 -15.66
CA ARG A 75 9.08 4.93 -16.59
C ARG A 75 10.51 5.23 -16.14
N HIS A 76 10.80 5.13 -14.84
CA HIS A 76 12.11 5.40 -14.24
C HIS A 76 12.41 4.41 -13.13
N LYS A 77 13.61 3.80 -13.11
CA LYS A 77 14.02 2.97 -11.96
C LYS A 77 14.03 3.83 -10.69
N LEU A 78 13.23 3.48 -9.69
CA LEU A 78 13.29 4.12 -8.38
C LEU A 78 14.50 3.60 -7.60
N PRO A 79 15.33 4.50 -7.03
CA PRO A 79 16.25 4.09 -5.98
C PRO A 79 15.46 3.74 -4.71
N GLU A 80 15.92 2.72 -3.98
CA GLU A 80 15.26 2.21 -2.76
C GLU A 80 14.97 3.31 -1.71
N SER A 81 15.84 4.32 -1.61
CA SER A 81 15.63 5.45 -0.70
C SER A 81 14.38 6.29 -1.02
N ARG A 82 14.03 6.42 -2.30
CA ARG A 82 12.82 7.14 -2.73
C ARG A 82 11.57 6.30 -2.58
N GLU A 83 11.69 4.98 -2.71
CA GLU A 83 10.60 4.04 -2.43
C GLU A 83 10.20 4.08 -0.95
N GLN A 84 11.17 4.05 -0.03
CA GLN A 84 10.91 4.21 1.40
C GLN A 84 10.29 5.57 1.75
N GLN A 85 10.73 6.65 1.10
CA GLN A 85 10.13 7.97 1.27
C GLN A 85 8.67 8.00 0.79
N ALA A 86 8.37 7.36 -0.34
CA ALA A 86 7.01 7.26 -0.85
C ALA A 86 6.09 6.48 0.11
N LEU A 87 6.56 5.35 0.66
CA LEU A 87 5.83 4.58 1.66
C LEU A 87 5.58 5.37 2.96
N ARG A 88 6.56 6.15 3.43
CA ARG A 88 6.37 7.03 4.59
C ARG A 88 5.35 8.13 4.31
N LEU A 89 5.39 8.73 3.12
CA LEU A 89 4.42 9.76 2.74
C LEU A 89 3.00 9.18 2.68
N MET A 90 2.84 7.99 2.10
CA MET A 90 1.59 7.23 2.11
C MET A 90 1.10 6.96 3.54
N ALA A 91 1.98 6.51 4.43
CA ALA A 91 1.65 6.28 5.84
C ALA A 91 1.14 7.56 6.52
N PHE A 92 1.81 8.70 6.31
CA PHE A 92 1.35 9.99 6.83
C PHE A 92 -0.01 10.39 6.28
N SER A 93 -0.27 10.17 4.99
CA SER A 93 -1.58 10.43 4.38
C SER A 93 -2.69 9.60 5.02
N PHE A 94 -2.47 8.30 5.25
CA PHE A 94 -3.44 7.44 5.93
C PHE A 94 -3.68 7.85 7.39
N PHE A 95 -2.64 8.24 8.13
CA PHE A 95 -2.82 8.75 9.49
C PHE A 95 -3.55 10.09 9.53
N ALA A 96 -3.27 11.00 8.58
CA ALA A 96 -3.98 12.27 8.47
C ALA A 96 -5.46 12.05 8.13
N LEU A 97 -5.75 11.16 7.17
CA LEU A 97 -7.10 10.71 6.84
C LEU A 97 -7.82 10.18 8.08
N ALA A 98 -7.20 9.23 8.79
CA ALA A 98 -7.79 8.62 9.97
C ALA A 98 -8.08 9.64 11.07
N ALA A 99 -7.15 10.56 11.34
CA ALA A 99 -7.33 11.61 12.35
C ALA A 99 -8.51 12.52 12.00
N TYR A 100 -8.58 12.98 10.74
CA TYR A 100 -9.67 13.82 10.24
C TYR A 100 -11.02 13.12 10.34
N VAL A 101 -11.14 11.91 9.77
CA VAL A 101 -12.41 11.17 9.75
C VAL A 101 -12.85 10.78 11.16
N THR A 102 -11.92 10.42 12.05
CA THR A 102 -12.24 10.13 13.45
C THR A 102 -12.80 11.36 14.15
N PHE A 103 -12.15 12.52 14.00
CA PHE A 103 -12.59 13.75 14.62
C PHE A 103 -13.99 14.15 14.14
N GLU A 104 -14.22 14.17 12.83
CA GLU A 104 -15.53 14.52 12.25
C GLU A 104 -16.61 13.51 12.63
N SER A 105 -16.28 12.20 12.70
CA SER A 105 -17.25 11.17 13.09
C SER A 105 -17.67 11.31 14.55
N ILE A 106 -16.72 11.57 15.46
CA ILE A 106 -17.02 11.83 16.88
C ILE A 106 -17.85 13.10 17.02
N ARG A 107 -17.47 14.16 16.29
CA ARG A 107 -18.21 15.43 16.29
C ARG A 107 -19.66 15.21 15.86
N ALA A 108 -19.88 14.52 14.74
CA ALA A 108 -21.22 14.25 14.20
C ALA A 108 -22.09 13.45 15.19
N LEU A 109 -21.50 12.44 15.86
CA LEU A 109 -22.19 11.65 16.89
C LEU A 109 -22.59 12.48 18.11
N VAL A 110 -21.73 13.40 18.55
CA VAL A 110 -21.99 14.24 19.73
C VAL A 110 -22.96 15.38 19.41
N SER A 111 -22.87 15.97 18.21
CA SER A 111 -23.72 17.09 17.80
C SER A 111 -25.11 16.65 17.32
N ALA A 112 -25.38 15.33 17.21
CA ALA A 112 -26.59 14.78 16.61
C ALA A 112 -26.91 15.42 15.25
N HIS A 113 -25.87 15.59 14.42
CA HIS A 113 -26.06 16.12 13.07
C HIS A 113 -26.56 15.00 12.17
N ASP A 114 -27.73 15.19 11.55
CA ASP A 114 -28.33 14.21 10.65
C ASP A 114 -27.84 14.47 9.22
N PRO A 115 -26.98 13.60 8.64
CA PRO A 115 -26.57 13.74 7.25
C PRO A 115 -27.76 13.50 6.32
N ASP A 116 -27.90 14.36 5.30
CA ASP A 116 -28.93 14.22 4.29
C ASP A 116 -28.67 12.97 3.41
N PRO A 117 -29.71 12.29 2.92
CA PRO A 117 -29.54 11.21 1.96
C PRO A 117 -28.80 11.68 0.70
N SER A 118 -27.79 10.93 0.27
CA SER A 118 -27.01 11.23 -0.94
C SER A 118 -27.18 10.15 -2.02
N PRO A 119 -28.16 10.28 -2.93
CA PRO A 119 -28.32 9.34 -4.05
C PRO A 119 -27.07 9.24 -4.93
N VAL A 120 -26.34 10.35 -5.07
CA VAL A 120 -25.06 10.39 -5.80
C VAL A 120 -24.00 9.55 -5.08
N GLY A 121 -23.88 9.68 -3.75
CA GLY A 121 -22.97 8.86 -2.94
C GLY A 121 -23.30 7.37 -2.98
N ILE A 122 -24.60 7.03 -2.91
CA ILE A 122 -25.07 5.63 -3.04
C ILE A 122 -24.72 5.07 -4.41
N GLY A 123 -25.00 5.82 -5.48
CA GLY A 123 -24.68 5.41 -6.85
C GLY A 123 -23.17 5.24 -7.05
N LEU A 124 -22.36 6.14 -6.50
CA LEU A 124 -20.91 6.07 -6.56
C LEU A 124 -20.40 4.81 -5.82
N ALA A 125 -20.77 4.63 -4.55
CA ALA A 125 -20.34 3.48 -3.76
C ALA A 125 -20.76 2.14 -4.39
N ALA A 126 -21.95 2.06 -4.97
CA ALA A 126 -22.41 0.89 -5.71
C ALA A 126 -21.58 0.63 -6.98
N ALA A 127 -21.21 1.69 -7.72
CA ALA A 127 -20.34 1.57 -8.88
C ALA A 127 -18.94 1.08 -8.49
N SER A 128 -18.35 1.67 -7.44
CA SER A 128 -17.03 1.29 -6.91
C SER A 128 -17.00 -0.16 -6.45
N LEU A 129 -18.07 -0.62 -5.78
CA LEU A 129 -18.24 -2.01 -5.34
C LEU A 129 -18.22 -3.03 -6.50
N VAL A 130 -18.51 -2.61 -7.73
CA VAL A 130 -18.47 -3.45 -8.94
C VAL A 130 -17.19 -3.26 -9.73
N ILE A 131 -16.72 -2.02 -9.88
CA ILE A 131 -15.57 -1.67 -10.73
C ILE A 131 -14.25 -2.05 -10.07
N MET A 132 -14.07 -1.74 -8.78
CA MET A 132 -12.82 -1.94 -8.06
C MET A 132 -12.40 -3.43 -7.97
N PRO A 133 -13.28 -4.41 -7.70
CA PRO A 133 -12.90 -5.82 -7.71
C PRO A 133 -12.34 -6.29 -9.04
N PHE A 134 -12.90 -5.79 -10.15
CA PHE A 134 -12.44 -6.13 -11.48
C PHE A 134 -11.05 -5.56 -11.76
N LEU A 135 -10.82 -4.29 -11.40
CA LEU A 135 -9.51 -3.66 -11.50
C LEU A 135 -8.47 -4.37 -10.64
N SER A 136 -8.79 -4.60 -9.36
CA SER A 136 -7.93 -5.32 -8.41
C SER A 136 -7.54 -6.71 -8.94
N TRP A 137 -8.51 -7.48 -9.46
CA TRP A 137 -8.22 -8.79 -10.04
C TRP A 137 -7.28 -8.69 -11.26
N ALA A 138 -7.51 -7.72 -12.15
CA ALA A 138 -6.68 -7.52 -13.34
C ALA A 138 -5.26 -7.06 -12.99
N GLN A 139 -5.10 -6.13 -12.04
CA GLN A 139 -3.80 -5.69 -11.51
C GLN A 139 -3.09 -6.86 -10.86
N ARG A 140 -3.76 -7.60 -9.96
CA ARG A 140 -3.15 -8.72 -9.22
C ARG A 140 -2.66 -9.83 -10.13
N ARG A 141 -3.44 -10.17 -11.17
CA ARG A 141 -3.03 -11.15 -12.18
C ARG A 141 -1.81 -10.67 -12.97
N THR A 142 -1.80 -9.39 -13.36
CA THR A 142 -0.68 -8.80 -14.13
C THR A 142 0.58 -8.67 -13.27
N GLY A 143 0.45 -8.22 -12.02
CA GLY A 143 1.55 -8.09 -11.05
C GLY A 143 2.20 -9.42 -10.73
N LYS A 144 1.40 -10.48 -10.50
CA LYS A 144 1.92 -11.84 -10.30
C LYS A 144 2.65 -12.37 -11.54
N ALA A 145 2.10 -12.15 -12.73
CA ALA A 145 2.76 -12.55 -13.98
C ALA A 145 4.07 -11.79 -14.24
N LEU A 146 4.17 -10.53 -13.78
CA LEU A 146 5.40 -9.73 -13.86
C LEU A 146 6.42 -10.01 -12.75
N GLY A 147 6.00 -10.65 -11.64
CA GLY A 147 6.79 -10.69 -10.41
C GLY A 147 6.95 -9.31 -9.76
N SER A 148 5.99 -8.40 -9.96
CA SER A 148 6.05 -7.02 -9.45
C SER A 148 5.26 -6.88 -8.15
N ASN A 149 5.96 -6.79 -7.02
CA ASN A 149 5.35 -6.58 -5.70
C ASN A 149 4.56 -5.27 -5.63
N ALA A 150 5.04 -4.20 -6.25
CA ALA A 150 4.35 -2.91 -6.29
C ALA A 150 2.97 -2.98 -6.97
N VAL A 151 2.84 -3.68 -8.10
CA VAL A 151 1.53 -3.87 -8.78
C VAL A 151 0.60 -4.77 -7.96
N VAL A 152 1.16 -5.72 -7.21
CA VAL A 152 0.36 -6.55 -6.30
C VAL A 152 -0.11 -5.75 -5.08
N ALA A 153 0.73 -4.88 -4.52
CA ALA A 153 0.36 -3.99 -3.43
C ALA A 153 -0.76 -3.02 -3.84
N ASP A 154 -0.65 -2.41 -5.02
CA ASP A 154 -1.69 -1.57 -5.65
C ASP A 154 -3.03 -2.31 -5.73
N SER A 155 -3.01 -3.57 -6.18
CA SER A 155 -4.22 -4.38 -6.29
C SER A 155 -4.88 -4.64 -4.93
N THR A 156 -4.09 -4.68 -3.85
CA THR A 156 -4.62 -4.80 -2.49
C THR A 156 -5.27 -3.50 -2.06
N GLN A 157 -4.69 -2.34 -2.38
CA GLN A 157 -5.28 -1.04 -2.07
C GLN A 157 -6.61 -0.82 -2.80
N THR A 158 -6.69 -1.14 -4.10
CA THR A 158 -7.96 -1.13 -4.85
C THR A 158 -8.99 -2.12 -4.26
N LEU A 159 -8.54 -3.24 -3.69
CA LEU A 159 -9.44 -4.18 -3.00
C LEU A 159 -9.96 -3.60 -1.67
N LEU A 160 -9.14 -2.84 -0.94
CA LEU A 160 -9.57 -2.14 0.26
C LEU A 160 -10.63 -1.10 -0.07
N CYS A 161 -10.47 -0.36 -1.16
CA CYS A 161 -11.51 0.56 -1.64
C CYS A 161 -12.84 -0.17 -1.86
N THR A 162 -12.84 -1.41 -2.40
CA THR A 162 -14.06 -2.24 -2.49
C THR A 162 -14.73 -2.44 -1.12
N TYR A 163 -13.97 -2.79 -0.09
CA TYR A 163 -14.50 -2.98 1.26
C TYR A 163 -15.01 -1.66 1.86
N LEU A 164 -14.30 -0.55 1.65
CA LEU A 164 -14.72 0.77 2.08
C LEU A 164 -16.00 1.21 1.38
N SER A 165 -16.15 0.94 0.07
CA SER A 165 -17.39 1.18 -0.68
C SER A 165 -18.55 0.37 -0.11
N ALA A 166 -18.32 -0.88 0.30
CA ALA A 166 -19.37 -1.69 0.93
C ALA A 166 -19.81 -1.10 2.28
N VAL A 167 -18.85 -0.73 3.13
CA VAL A 167 -19.12 -0.09 4.44
C VAL A 167 -19.86 1.23 4.27
N LEU A 168 -19.38 2.08 3.35
CA LEU A 168 -20.01 3.35 2.99
C LEU A 168 -21.44 3.13 2.50
N LEU A 169 -21.63 2.21 1.54
CA LEU A 169 -22.94 1.94 0.94
C LEU A 169 -23.94 1.49 2.01
N VAL A 170 -23.54 0.61 2.92
CA VAL A 170 -24.37 0.19 4.05
C VAL A 170 -24.74 1.40 4.92
N GLY A 171 -23.76 2.25 5.29
CA GLY A 171 -24.01 3.46 6.08
C GLY A 171 -25.01 4.41 5.41
N LEU A 172 -24.81 4.71 4.13
CA LEU A 172 -25.69 5.61 3.36
C LEU A 172 -27.08 5.03 3.15
N VAL A 173 -27.21 3.73 2.86
CA VAL A 173 -28.51 3.09 2.66
C VAL A 173 -29.30 3.01 3.96
N LEU A 174 -28.66 2.69 5.08
CA LEU A 174 -29.30 2.68 6.39
C LEU A 174 -29.79 4.09 6.78
N ASN A 175 -28.98 5.12 6.53
CA ASN A 175 -29.40 6.50 6.73
C ASN A 175 -30.60 6.86 5.84
N ALA A 176 -30.53 6.58 4.54
CA ALA A 176 -31.56 6.97 3.58
C ALA A 176 -32.90 6.23 3.75
N THR A 177 -32.89 4.99 4.25
CA THR A 177 -34.11 4.15 4.32
C THR A 177 -34.69 4.04 5.71
N LEU A 178 -33.85 4.06 6.76
CA LEU A 178 -34.27 3.88 8.15
C LEU A 178 -34.15 5.18 8.97
N GLY A 179 -33.57 6.24 8.40
CA GLY A 179 -33.30 7.49 9.12
C GLY A 179 -32.21 7.34 10.19
N TRP A 180 -31.34 6.32 10.08
CA TRP A 180 -30.28 6.07 11.06
C TRP A 180 -29.07 6.96 10.77
N SER A 181 -29.17 8.22 11.17
CA SER A 181 -28.11 9.22 10.99
C SER A 181 -26.77 8.84 11.60
N TRP A 182 -26.78 8.08 12.70
CA TRP A 182 -25.56 7.57 13.34
C TRP A 182 -24.84 6.49 12.52
N ALA A 183 -25.47 5.89 11.51
CA ALA A 183 -24.84 4.86 10.68
C ALA A 183 -23.67 5.44 9.85
N ASP A 184 -23.80 6.69 9.40
CA ASP A 184 -22.76 7.39 8.64
C ASP A 184 -21.47 7.63 9.45
N PRO A 185 -21.48 8.28 10.63
CA PRO A 185 -20.26 8.46 11.40
C PRO A 185 -19.68 7.12 11.91
N ILE A 186 -20.49 6.09 12.13
CA ILE A 186 -19.96 4.73 12.42
C ILE A 186 -19.22 4.16 11.20
N ALA A 187 -19.76 4.30 9.99
CA ALA A 187 -19.05 3.94 8.76
C ALA A 187 -17.75 4.75 8.61
N GLY A 188 -17.78 6.04 8.93
CA GLY A 188 -16.59 6.90 9.00
C GLY A 188 -15.53 6.36 9.97
N LEU A 189 -15.91 5.96 11.18
CA LEU A 189 -14.98 5.36 12.13
C LEU A 189 -14.39 4.03 11.65
N VAL A 190 -15.16 3.22 10.92
CA VAL A 190 -14.65 1.98 10.30
C VAL A 190 -13.62 2.31 9.21
N ILE A 191 -13.89 3.31 8.36
CA ILE A 191 -12.93 3.81 7.36
C ILE A 191 -11.65 4.30 8.06
N ALA A 192 -11.78 5.09 9.13
CA ALA A 192 -10.64 5.57 9.91
C ALA A 192 -9.82 4.43 10.53
N ALA A 193 -10.47 3.39 11.07
CA ALA A 193 -9.78 2.23 11.63
C ALA A 193 -8.99 1.46 10.57
N ILE A 194 -9.54 1.31 9.36
CA ILE A 194 -8.85 0.70 8.23
C ILE A 194 -7.66 1.58 7.81
N ALA A 195 -7.84 2.89 7.69
CA ALA A 195 -6.76 3.82 7.37
C ALA A 195 -5.61 3.76 8.40
N ILE A 196 -5.90 3.65 9.71
CA ILE A 196 -4.86 3.45 10.74
C ILE A 196 -4.08 2.16 10.49
N LYS A 197 -4.77 1.09 10.13
CA LYS A 197 -4.13 -0.21 9.83
C LYS A 197 -3.21 -0.07 8.61
N GLU A 198 -3.68 0.51 7.52
CA GLU A 198 -2.88 0.76 6.31
C GLU A 198 -1.69 1.67 6.57
N GLY A 199 -1.88 2.75 7.34
CA GLY A 199 -0.80 3.64 7.75
C GLY A 199 0.31 2.91 8.52
N ARG A 200 -0.05 1.94 9.37
CA ARG A 200 0.92 1.11 10.09
C ARG A 200 1.65 0.13 9.19
N GLU A 201 0.95 -0.52 8.25
CA GLU A 201 1.56 -1.43 7.28
C GLU A 201 2.54 -0.69 6.36
N ALA A 202 2.15 0.49 5.87
CA ALA A 202 3.00 1.38 5.08
C ALA A 202 4.22 1.89 5.87
N TRP A 203 4.05 2.25 7.14
CA TRP A 203 5.14 2.72 8.00
C TRP A 203 6.19 1.65 8.28
N ARG A 204 5.76 0.39 8.47
CA ARG A 204 6.65 -0.75 8.72
C ARG A 204 7.41 -1.21 7.50
N GLY A 205 7.06 -0.72 6.31
CA GLY A 205 7.68 -1.16 5.07
C GLY A 205 7.38 -2.62 4.75
N GLU A 206 6.23 -3.16 5.18
CA GLU A 206 5.85 -4.56 4.92
C GLU A 206 5.71 -4.84 3.39
N GLY A 207 5.67 -3.80 2.54
CA GLY A 207 5.78 -3.88 1.08
C GLY A 207 7.21 -4.03 0.53
N CYS A 208 8.26 -3.70 1.30
CA CYS A 208 9.67 -3.85 0.90
C CYS A 208 10.26 -5.22 1.27
N CYS A 209 9.66 -5.94 2.23
CA CYS A 209 10.21 -7.18 2.79
C CYS A 209 9.41 -8.45 2.42
N ALA A 210 8.75 -8.49 1.27
CA ALA A 210 8.34 -9.78 0.71
C ALA A 210 9.60 -10.45 0.12
N PRO A 211 10.00 -11.64 0.58
CA PRO A 211 11.26 -12.24 0.17
C PRO A 211 11.26 -12.42 -1.34
N THR A 212 12.24 -11.84 -2.01
CA THR A 212 12.75 -12.39 -3.25
C THR A 212 13.14 -13.83 -2.93
N THR A 213 12.28 -14.79 -3.23
CA THR A 213 12.68 -16.20 -3.29
C THR A 213 13.59 -16.35 -4.49
N ASN A 214 14.82 -15.84 -4.37
CA ASN A 214 15.96 -16.36 -5.09
C ASN A 214 16.26 -17.71 -4.45
N SER A 215 15.57 -18.75 -4.91
CA SER A 215 15.97 -20.13 -4.65
C SER A 215 17.28 -20.40 -5.38
N HIS A 216 18.39 -19.94 -4.80
CA HIS A 216 19.70 -20.54 -5.04
C HIS A 216 19.75 -21.84 -4.21
N ALA A 217 19.37 -22.95 -4.84
CA ALA A 217 19.78 -24.25 -4.37
C ALA A 217 21.28 -24.42 -4.64
N HIS A 218 22.10 -24.08 -3.67
CA HIS A 218 23.42 -24.69 -3.49
C HIS A 218 23.39 -25.55 -2.24
N THR A 219 23.94 -26.75 -2.42
CA THR A 219 24.06 -27.90 -1.52
C THR A 219 24.54 -27.58 -0.10
N PRO A 220 24.23 -28.43 0.89
CA PRO A 220 24.27 -28.06 2.30
C PRO A 220 25.71 -28.08 2.82
N VAL A 221 26.20 -26.91 3.23
CA VAL A 221 27.26 -26.83 4.24
C VAL A 221 26.57 -26.43 5.53
N VAL A 222 26.68 -27.33 6.50
CA VAL A 222 26.20 -27.13 7.86
C VAL A 222 26.94 -25.92 8.45
N ASP A 223 26.22 -24.86 8.76
CA ASP A 223 26.68 -23.91 9.78
C ASP A 223 25.51 -23.47 10.66
N THR A 224 25.61 -23.85 11.92
CA THR A 224 24.66 -23.54 12.99
C THR A 224 24.86 -22.09 13.43
N SER A 225 24.13 -21.16 12.85
CA SER A 225 23.71 -19.89 13.48
C SER A 225 23.02 -18.96 12.48
N ALA A 226 21.70 -19.06 12.35
CA ALA A 226 20.88 -18.00 11.79
C ALA A 226 19.47 -18.06 12.40
N ALA A 227 19.40 -17.71 13.69
CA ALA A 227 18.18 -17.14 14.21
C ALA A 227 17.99 -15.79 13.52
N CYS A 228 16.90 -15.62 12.76
CA CYS A 228 16.48 -14.32 12.27
C CYS A 228 16.13 -13.44 13.47
N GLY A 229 17.13 -12.71 13.96
CA GLY A 229 16.98 -11.57 14.87
C GLY A 229 17.02 -10.29 14.05
N ASP A 230 16.05 -9.43 14.32
CA ASP A 230 15.76 -8.14 13.70
C ASP A 230 16.98 -7.34 13.21
N GLY A 231 16.92 -6.82 11.98
CA GLY A 231 18.03 -6.11 11.35
C GLY A 231 17.66 -5.49 10.00
N CYS A 232 16.71 -4.56 9.98
CA CYS A 232 16.71 -3.50 8.97
C CYS A 232 18.11 -2.89 8.94
N CYS A 233 18.85 -3.14 7.86
CA CYS A 233 20.24 -2.77 7.64
C CYS A 233 20.59 -1.41 8.26
N SER A 234 21.15 -1.45 9.47
CA SER A 234 21.83 -0.34 10.11
C SER A 234 23.29 -0.52 9.76
N ASN A 235 23.81 0.28 8.84
CA ASN A 235 25.23 0.60 8.83
C ASN A 235 25.33 2.12 8.66
N ASP A 236 25.26 2.80 9.80
CA ASP A 236 26.00 4.04 9.99
C ASP A 236 27.49 3.71 9.84
N ASP A 237 28.10 4.14 8.74
CA ASP A 237 29.55 4.26 8.63
C ASP A 237 30.01 5.41 9.53
N SER A 238 30.03 5.16 10.84
CA SER A 238 30.82 5.94 11.78
C SER A 238 32.26 5.45 11.66
N THR A 239 33.01 6.11 10.79
CA THR A 239 34.45 5.97 10.58
C THR A 239 35.20 5.64 11.87
N LEU A 240 35.73 4.41 11.91
CA LEU A 240 36.78 3.94 12.80
C LEU A 240 37.95 4.94 12.82
N LEU A 241 38.07 5.68 13.92
CA LEU A 241 39.30 6.33 14.35
C LEU A 241 39.58 5.87 15.78
N GLN A 242 39.98 4.60 15.92
CA GLN A 242 40.72 4.15 17.10
C GLN A 242 42.01 3.47 16.66
N ILE A 243 43.06 4.28 16.80
CA ILE A 243 44.46 3.91 16.83
C ILE A 243 44.66 2.84 17.92
N SER A 244 45.00 1.63 17.52
CA SER A 244 45.56 0.61 18.40
C SER A 244 46.98 0.31 17.95
N THR A 245 47.94 1.11 18.43
CA THR A 245 49.36 0.74 18.43
C THR A 245 49.66 0.02 19.74
N GLY A 246 49.43 -1.29 19.76
CA GLY A 246 49.92 -2.19 20.80
C GLY A 246 51.41 -2.52 20.58
N LYS A 247 52.24 -2.06 21.51
CA LYS A 247 53.66 -2.39 21.69
C LYS A 247 53.86 -3.90 21.96
N PRO A 248 54.88 -4.56 21.39
CA PRO A 248 55.47 -5.75 21.98
C PRO A 248 56.78 -5.41 22.70
N GLU A 249 56.89 -5.85 23.96
CA GLU A 249 58.13 -5.83 24.75
C GLU A 249 59.15 -6.86 24.25
N GLU A 250 60.42 -6.49 24.46
CA GLU A 250 61.66 -7.18 24.17
C GLU A 250 61.79 -8.55 24.86
N HIS A 251 62.45 -9.53 24.21
CA HIS A 251 63.62 -10.22 24.80
C HIS A 251 64.38 -11.10 23.78
N ASN A 252 65.54 -10.58 23.33
CA ASN A 252 66.87 -11.18 23.46
C ASN A 252 67.38 -12.37 22.60
N ARG A 253 68.67 -12.21 22.27
CA ARG A 253 69.74 -13.19 21.94
C ARG A 253 70.00 -13.64 20.48
N GLU A 254 71.10 -13.06 19.98
CA GLU A 254 72.39 -13.73 19.68
C GLU A 254 72.88 -13.78 18.21
N LEU A 255 74.05 -13.13 18.03
CA LEU A 255 75.22 -13.51 17.22
C LEU A 255 75.23 -13.22 15.70
N GLY A 256 76.14 -12.31 15.33
CA GLY A 256 76.58 -11.98 13.97
C GLY A 256 77.39 -10.70 13.96
#